data_AF-A0A2W4SFT0-F1
#
_entry.id   AF-A0A2W4SFT0-F1
#
_cell.length_a   1.000
_cell.length_b   1.000
_cell.length_c   1.000
_cell.angle_alpha   90.00
_cell.angle_beta   90.00
_cell.angle_gamma   90.00
#
_symmetry.space_group_name_H-M   'P 1'
#
loop_
_entity.id
_entity.type
_entity.pdbx_description
1 polymer ?
#
loop_
_entity_poly.entity_id
_entity_poly.type
_entity_poly.pdbx_seq_one_letter_code
_entity_poly.pdbx_strand_id
1 'polypeptide(L)'
;MAPRPLVPAPDSLGLASPAIGPWFETDVSLGAPGGDLAVRVTPGASTDWLPPARGVLSLHFATSPRQPGLAMLRQANGTPAFADNVLVALFQLLPEVMVRLEALLATIPSPDGSPATVATRPMPRWFAIEATGVTTASTAAQVFARWPQGFAETTTPEKLKEIGLGGSDGALTNADRPAQVLAAPGKFAGSFDKLFTLAAVGHGVWAFDARGRAIDPGAVATWLKYLATVEFDNLWAPGLDTADKRTATAPDARSVHLVNAHEGALPASLLARASLAGVDGAATDVVRRASGAAAVTIGFSAAPSPDDAPLPRAALLPHRPWGASVSLWPAGPVDAALGRDYARVALVDVESHLTGQPRTAASVTPTAGELRRAADQNRAATRVAVARAPRGDTAPTPLRLSLDDAADALVDLLQDPAPALVVAQQLDRNHGALAPLAVDPDPFPASLPVPTVRALVGGGTAAGSTIAGQRVLVEFDLDPVLTGAMLRLWPNGVDLATGRRKATDGGAGRVRADGKVSLVVLLPDGENAVSQLGATALIGTGDRTRLYGELRFPRPLAAGGAALAWGAAGGAIIACEQ
;
A
#
# COMPACT_ATOMS: atom_id res chain seq x y z
N MET A 1 19.58 -4.13 25.90
CA MET A 1 18.60 -3.33 26.67
C MET A 1 17.62 -4.31 27.29
N ALA A 2 17.10 -4.09 28.49
CA ALA A 2 16.05 -4.97 29.02
C ALA A 2 14.73 -4.69 28.25
N PRO A 3 13.93 -5.72 27.91
CA PRO A 3 12.63 -5.52 27.27
C PRO A 3 11.72 -4.67 28.16
N ARG A 4 10.87 -3.86 27.54
CA ARG A 4 9.96 -2.93 28.23
C ARG A 4 8.52 -3.44 28.16
N PRO A 5 7.66 -3.13 29.14
CA PRO A 5 6.25 -3.47 29.03
C PRO A 5 5.56 -2.64 27.95
N LEU A 6 4.76 -3.30 27.11
CA LEU A 6 3.83 -2.61 26.21
C LEU A 6 2.65 -2.04 27.00
N VAL A 7 2.35 -0.77 26.78
CA VAL A 7 1.26 -0.04 27.42
C VAL A 7 0.33 0.55 26.35
N PRO A 8 -0.99 0.28 26.40
CA PRO A 8 -1.68 -0.63 27.32
C PRO A 8 -1.26 -2.09 27.13
N ALA A 9 -1.37 -2.89 28.20
CA ALA A 9 -1.00 -4.31 28.18
C ALA A 9 -1.86 -5.07 27.14
N PRO A 10 -1.27 -5.97 26.31
CA PRO A 10 -2.00 -6.70 25.28
C PRO A 10 -3.25 -7.42 25.78
N ASP A 11 -3.20 -7.96 26.98
CA ASP A 11 -4.23 -8.74 27.67
C ASP A 11 -5.52 -7.91 27.86
N SER A 12 -5.36 -6.60 28.05
CA SER A 12 -6.46 -5.66 28.30
C SER A 12 -7.23 -5.26 27.05
N LEU A 13 -6.72 -5.59 25.85
CA LEU A 13 -7.24 -5.09 24.57
C LEU A 13 -8.27 -6.02 23.92
N GLY A 14 -8.58 -7.17 24.54
CA GLY A 14 -9.59 -8.10 24.04
C GLY A 14 -9.29 -8.57 22.60
N LEU A 15 -10.25 -8.38 21.69
CA LEU A 15 -10.11 -8.77 20.27
C LEU A 15 -9.02 -7.99 19.54
N ALA A 16 -8.71 -6.76 19.97
CA ALA A 16 -7.68 -5.92 19.38
C ALA A 16 -6.28 -6.21 19.95
N SER A 17 -6.10 -7.26 20.75
CA SER A 17 -4.82 -7.59 21.37
C SER A 17 -3.75 -7.95 20.32
N PRO A 18 -2.57 -7.32 20.35
CA PRO A 18 -1.44 -7.69 19.49
C PRO A 18 -0.66 -8.89 20.06
N ALA A 19 -1.19 -9.58 21.07
CA ALA A 19 -0.51 -10.72 21.67
C ALA A 19 -0.20 -11.80 20.62
N ILE A 20 0.95 -12.44 20.77
CA ILE A 20 1.43 -13.48 19.85
C ILE A 20 1.59 -14.82 20.54
N GLY A 21 1.64 -15.89 19.76
CA GLY A 21 1.82 -17.25 20.26
C GLY A 21 2.66 -18.16 19.36
N PRO A 22 2.82 -19.44 19.77
CA PRO A 22 3.44 -20.44 18.93
C PRO A 22 2.64 -20.66 17.66
N TRP A 23 3.33 -20.98 16.58
CA TRP A 23 2.70 -21.27 15.29
C TRP A 23 2.31 -22.74 15.18
N PHE A 24 2.98 -23.62 15.92
CA PHE A 24 2.78 -25.05 15.87
C PHE A 24 2.83 -25.63 17.28
N GLU A 25 2.00 -26.62 17.55
CA GLU A 25 1.94 -27.29 18.86
C GLU A 25 3.29 -27.96 19.19
N THR A 26 3.92 -28.58 18.21
CA THR A 26 5.31 -29.05 18.28
C THR A 26 6.27 -28.07 17.61
N ASP A 27 7.57 -28.16 17.89
CA ASP A 27 8.53 -27.29 17.20
C ASP A 27 8.74 -27.75 15.75
N VAL A 28 8.36 -26.90 14.81
CA VAL A 28 8.51 -27.11 13.37
C VAL A 28 9.49 -26.06 12.86
N SER A 29 10.60 -26.52 12.29
CA SER A 29 11.62 -25.65 11.72
C SER A 29 11.24 -25.19 10.31
N LEU A 30 11.19 -23.88 10.09
CA LEU A 30 10.93 -23.24 8.81
C LEU A 30 12.26 -23.03 8.06
N GLY A 31 12.53 -23.87 7.06
CA GLY A 31 13.69 -23.73 6.17
C GLY A 31 13.70 -22.40 5.39
N ALA A 32 14.75 -22.19 4.60
CA ALA A 32 14.80 -21.04 3.66
C ALA A 32 13.61 -21.07 2.69
N PRO A 33 13.07 -19.91 2.27
CA PRO A 33 11.92 -19.90 1.38
C PRO A 33 12.35 -20.30 -0.03
N GLY A 34 11.41 -20.86 -0.81
CA GLY A 34 11.58 -21.09 -2.24
C GLY A 34 11.57 -19.79 -3.05
N GLY A 35 11.75 -19.90 -4.37
CA GLY A 35 11.63 -18.76 -5.29
C GLY A 35 10.21 -18.17 -5.35
N ASP A 36 9.20 -18.91 -4.88
CA ASP A 36 7.81 -18.48 -4.69
C ASP A 36 7.56 -17.76 -3.35
N LEU A 37 8.57 -17.72 -2.47
CA LEU A 37 8.55 -17.30 -1.07
C LEU A 37 7.81 -18.24 -0.10
N ALA A 38 7.35 -19.41 -0.57
CA ALA A 38 6.79 -20.43 0.30
C ALA A 38 7.89 -21.20 1.02
N VAL A 39 7.60 -21.66 2.24
CA VAL A 39 8.48 -22.59 2.96
C VAL A 39 7.85 -23.97 2.94
N ARG A 40 8.57 -24.96 2.40
CA ARG A 40 8.11 -26.35 2.40
C ARG A 40 8.50 -26.99 3.73
N VAL A 41 7.52 -27.52 4.45
CA VAL A 41 7.71 -28.18 5.75
C VAL A 41 7.19 -29.60 5.71
N THR A 42 7.93 -30.52 6.33
CA THR A 42 7.48 -31.90 6.55
C THR A 42 7.59 -32.20 8.04
N PRO A 43 6.49 -32.09 8.80
CA PRO A 43 6.50 -32.43 10.23
C PRO A 43 6.93 -33.89 10.44
N GLY A 44 7.73 -34.16 11.47
CA GLY A 44 8.14 -35.54 11.80
C GLY A 44 7.00 -36.43 12.31
N ALA A 45 5.94 -35.80 12.84
CA ALA A 45 4.68 -36.41 13.23
C ALA A 45 3.54 -35.43 12.94
N SER A 46 2.29 -35.90 13.00
CA SER A 46 1.14 -34.99 12.90
C SER A 46 1.22 -33.90 13.95
N THR A 47 0.99 -32.65 13.56
CA THR A 47 1.05 -31.49 14.45
C THR A 47 -0.02 -30.48 14.10
N ASP A 48 -0.50 -29.75 15.09
CA ASP A 48 -1.52 -28.74 14.89
C ASP A 48 -0.89 -27.38 14.64
N TRP A 49 -1.41 -26.70 13.62
CA TRP A 49 -1.17 -25.30 13.34
C TRP A 49 -1.96 -24.46 14.35
N LEU A 50 -1.28 -23.53 14.99
CA LEU A 50 -1.81 -22.65 16.01
C LEU A 50 -1.83 -21.20 15.49
N PRO A 51 -2.76 -20.36 15.98
CA PRO A 51 -2.86 -18.97 15.55
C PRO A 51 -1.63 -18.15 16.00
N PRO A 52 -0.86 -17.56 15.07
CA PRO A 52 0.28 -16.69 15.42
C PRO A 52 -0.12 -15.46 16.24
N ALA A 53 -1.31 -14.93 15.94
CA ALA A 53 -1.96 -13.79 16.57
C ALA A 53 -3.48 -13.94 16.35
N ARG A 54 -4.31 -13.03 16.89
CA ARG A 54 -5.78 -13.12 16.73
C ARG A 54 -6.23 -12.91 15.29
N GLY A 55 -7.13 -13.78 14.82
CA GLY A 55 -7.56 -13.79 13.42
C GLY A 55 -8.70 -14.74 13.13
N VAL A 56 -9.04 -14.84 11.84
CA VAL A 56 -10.12 -15.68 11.31
C VAL A 56 -9.55 -16.68 10.33
N LEU A 57 -9.89 -17.96 10.53
CA LEU A 57 -9.58 -19.05 9.63
C LEU A 57 -10.69 -19.27 8.60
N SER A 58 -10.28 -19.53 7.36
CA SER A 58 -11.13 -19.97 6.25
C SER A 58 -10.46 -21.11 5.48
N LEU A 59 -11.24 -22.07 5.00
CA LEU A 59 -10.75 -23.14 4.11
C LEU A 59 -11.23 -22.91 2.68
N HIS A 60 -10.34 -23.18 1.73
CA HIS A 60 -10.62 -23.03 0.30
C HIS A 60 -9.92 -24.10 -0.52
N PHE A 61 -10.58 -24.63 -1.55
CA PHE A 61 -9.86 -25.24 -2.67
C PHE A 61 -9.42 -24.14 -3.65
N ALA A 62 -8.13 -24.11 -3.98
CA ALA A 62 -7.55 -23.17 -4.94
C ALA A 62 -7.97 -23.54 -6.38
N THR A 63 -9.16 -23.13 -6.81
CA THR A 63 -9.68 -23.39 -8.18
C THR A 63 -9.22 -22.33 -9.19
N SER A 64 -9.42 -22.60 -10.48
CA SER A 64 -9.35 -21.61 -11.56
C SER A 64 -10.77 -21.36 -12.11
N PRO A 65 -11.32 -20.13 -12.03
CA PRO A 65 -10.72 -18.94 -11.42
C PRO A 65 -10.58 -19.05 -9.89
N ARG A 66 -9.64 -18.27 -9.34
CA ARG A 66 -9.39 -18.21 -7.88
C ARG A 66 -10.60 -17.62 -7.17
N GLN A 67 -10.96 -18.25 -6.05
CA GLN A 67 -12.02 -17.76 -5.15
C GLN A 67 -11.67 -16.38 -4.58
N PRO A 68 -12.64 -15.53 -4.23
CA PRO A 68 -12.38 -14.16 -3.75
C PRO A 68 -11.34 -14.06 -2.62
N GLY A 69 -11.35 -14.99 -1.66
CA GLY A 69 -10.38 -15.03 -0.55
C GLY A 69 -8.94 -15.31 -0.96
N LEU A 70 -8.73 -16.02 -2.08
CA LEU A 70 -7.40 -16.33 -2.62
C LEU A 70 -7.01 -15.45 -3.83
N ALA A 71 -7.99 -14.77 -4.43
CA ALA A 71 -7.84 -14.07 -5.70
C ALA A 71 -6.87 -12.89 -5.67
N MET A 72 -6.53 -12.35 -4.50
CA MET A 72 -5.53 -11.28 -4.34
C MET A 72 -4.13 -11.80 -3.98
N LEU A 73 -4.02 -13.05 -3.54
CA LEU A 73 -2.76 -13.62 -3.05
C LEU A 73 -1.85 -13.95 -4.24
N ARG A 74 -0.61 -13.45 -4.18
CA ARG A 74 0.40 -13.60 -5.24
C ARG A 74 1.70 -14.13 -4.67
N GLN A 75 2.31 -15.07 -5.39
CA GLN A 75 3.69 -15.47 -5.14
C GLN A 75 4.68 -14.42 -5.65
N ALA A 76 5.97 -14.60 -5.38
CA ALA A 76 7.02 -13.60 -5.62
C ALA A 76 7.02 -13.01 -7.05
N ASN A 77 6.82 -13.84 -8.07
CA ASN A 77 6.80 -13.40 -9.48
C ASN A 77 5.51 -12.67 -9.90
N GLY A 78 4.56 -12.43 -8.99
CA GLY A 78 3.29 -11.75 -9.27
C GLY A 78 2.19 -12.62 -9.88
N THR A 79 2.40 -13.94 -10.03
CA THR A 79 1.34 -14.88 -10.45
C THR A 79 0.51 -15.37 -9.24
N PRO A 80 -0.67 -15.98 -9.44
CA PRO A 80 -1.50 -16.48 -8.34
C PRO A 80 -0.73 -17.40 -7.39
N ALA A 81 -0.96 -17.25 -6.08
CA ALA A 81 -0.44 -18.18 -5.10
C ALA A 81 -1.16 -19.54 -5.16
N PHE A 82 -0.48 -20.57 -4.64
CA PHE A 82 -0.92 -21.97 -4.52
C PHE A 82 -1.05 -22.72 -5.85
N ALA A 83 -0.86 -24.04 -5.79
CA ALA A 83 -1.20 -24.92 -6.89
C ALA A 83 -2.72 -25.04 -7.08
N ASP A 84 -3.15 -25.33 -8.30
CA ASP A 84 -4.55 -25.54 -8.61
C ASP A 84 -5.09 -26.82 -7.95
N ASN A 85 -6.35 -26.77 -7.55
CA ASN A 85 -7.12 -27.84 -6.92
C ASN A 85 -6.60 -28.32 -5.57
N VAL A 86 -5.74 -27.58 -4.89
CA VAL A 86 -5.23 -27.93 -3.55
C VAL A 86 -6.04 -27.25 -2.45
N LEU A 87 -6.22 -27.94 -1.32
CA LEU A 87 -6.82 -27.36 -0.11
C LEU A 87 -5.86 -26.36 0.55
N VAL A 88 -6.36 -25.16 0.81
CA VAL A 88 -5.65 -24.06 1.45
C VAL A 88 -6.40 -23.66 2.72
N ALA A 89 -5.72 -23.74 3.85
CA ALA A 89 -6.16 -23.13 5.11
C ALA A 89 -5.59 -21.72 5.17
N LEU A 90 -6.46 -20.69 5.09
CA LEU A 90 -6.09 -19.28 5.10
C LEU A 90 -6.48 -18.66 6.44
N PHE A 91 -5.50 -18.18 7.19
CA PHE A 91 -5.69 -17.45 8.43
C PHE A 91 -5.42 -15.95 8.22
N GLN A 92 -6.45 -15.14 8.40
CA GLN A 92 -6.38 -13.69 8.24
C GLN A 92 -6.38 -13.01 9.62
N LEU A 93 -5.39 -12.16 9.89
CA LEU A 93 -5.39 -11.35 11.11
C LEU A 93 -6.56 -10.37 11.15
N LEU A 94 -7.07 -10.09 12.35
CA LEU A 94 -8.05 -9.03 12.54
C LEU A 94 -7.43 -7.65 12.18
N PRO A 95 -8.19 -6.72 11.58
CA PRO A 95 -7.66 -5.42 11.15
C PRO A 95 -6.95 -4.65 12.28
N GLU A 96 -7.54 -4.62 13.48
CA GLU A 96 -7.00 -3.89 14.62
C GLU A 96 -5.70 -4.52 15.14
N VAL A 97 -5.62 -5.85 15.11
CA VAL A 97 -4.41 -6.61 15.48
C VAL A 97 -3.29 -6.32 14.50
N MET A 98 -3.62 -6.28 13.21
CA MET A 98 -2.67 -5.95 12.14
C MET A 98 -2.11 -4.54 12.32
N VAL A 99 -2.95 -3.52 12.51
CA VAL A 99 -2.49 -2.13 12.69
C VAL A 99 -1.57 -1.98 13.90
N ARG A 100 -1.88 -2.67 15.01
CA ARG A 100 -1.03 -2.61 16.20
C ARG A 100 0.29 -3.31 16.01
N LEU A 101 0.30 -4.52 15.44
CA LEU A 101 1.53 -5.24 15.14
C LEU A 101 2.40 -4.46 14.12
N GLU A 102 1.80 -3.78 13.15
CA GLU A 102 2.52 -2.89 12.22
C GLU A 102 3.21 -1.75 12.97
N ALA A 103 2.52 -1.12 13.92
CA ALA A 103 3.11 -0.09 14.77
C ALA A 103 4.27 -0.66 15.63
N LEU A 104 4.18 -1.91 16.09
CA LEU A 104 5.29 -2.56 16.80
C LEU A 104 6.45 -2.89 15.86
N LEU A 105 6.21 -3.29 14.61
CA LEU A 105 7.28 -3.56 13.63
C LEU A 105 8.14 -2.32 13.34
N ALA A 106 7.63 -1.12 13.57
CA ALA A 106 8.42 0.12 13.46
C ALA A 106 9.58 0.20 14.48
N THR A 107 9.57 -0.60 15.55
CA THR A 107 10.69 -0.65 16.50
C THR A 107 11.85 -1.51 16.01
N ILE A 108 11.64 -2.36 14.99
CA ILE A 108 12.70 -3.22 14.48
C ILE A 108 13.70 -2.37 13.66
N PRO A 109 15.01 -2.42 13.95
CA PRO A 109 16.02 -1.62 13.24
C PRO A 109 16.04 -1.91 11.74
N SER A 110 16.11 -0.90 10.87
CA SER A 110 16.03 -1.09 9.41
C SER A 110 17.10 -2.06 8.87
N PRO A 111 16.79 -2.96 7.91
CA PRO A 111 17.75 -3.89 7.32
C PRO A 111 19.01 -3.21 6.73
N ASP A 112 18.90 -1.97 6.26
CA ASP A 112 20.01 -1.21 5.70
C ASP A 112 20.85 -0.46 6.77
N GLY A 113 20.51 -0.62 8.04
CA GLY A 113 21.16 0.05 9.18
C GLY A 113 20.76 1.51 9.38
N SER A 114 19.84 2.05 8.58
CA SER A 114 19.36 3.43 8.76
C SER A 114 18.35 3.53 9.92
N PRO A 115 18.25 4.71 10.57
CA PRO A 115 17.18 4.97 11.54
C PRO A 115 15.81 4.76 10.89
N ALA A 116 14.91 4.07 11.60
CA ALA A 116 13.54 3.84 11.18
C ALA A 116 12.57 4.65 12.04
N THR A 117 11.68 5.41 11.38
CA THR A 117 10.54 6.08 12.02
C THR A 117 9.21 5.40 11.70
N VAL A 118 9.23 4.45 10.77
CA VAL A 118 8.09 3.62 10.32
C VAL A 118 8.55 2.17 10.15
N ALA A 119 7.60 1.24 10.05
CA ALA A 119 7.91 -0.17 9.80
C ALA A 119 8.67 -0.34 8.48
N THR A 120 9.87 -0.92 8.55
CA THR A 120 10.74 -1.12 7.38
C THR A 120 10.57 -2.51 6.75
N ARG A 121 9.69 -3.34 7.31
CA ARG A 121 9.30 -4.65 6.80
C ARG A 121 7.83 -4.64 6.41
N PRO A 122 7.44 -5.42 5.40
CA PRO A 122 6.04 -5.59 5.07
C PRO A 122 5.28 -6.30 6.20
N MET A 123 4.18 -5.68 6.65
CA MET A 123 3.34 -6.22 7.72
C MET A 123 2.57 -7.47 7.25
N PRO A 124 2.75 -8.65 7.89
CA PRO A 124 1.95 -9.85 7.61
C PRO A 124 0.47 -9.62 7.92
N ARG A 125 -0.42 -10.00 7.00
CA ARG A 125 -1.88 -10.02 7.23
C ARG A 125 -2.46 -11.42 7.10
N TRP A 126 -1.93 -12.22 6.18
CA TRP A 126 -2.42 -13.56 5.93
C TRP A 126 -1.33 -14.58 6.16
N PHE A 127 -1.69 -15.69 6.78
CA PHE A 127 -0.88 -16.89 6.86
C PHE A 127 -1.65 -18.00 6.19
N ALA A 128 -0.98 -18.90 5.48
CA ALA A 128 -1.66 -20.01 4.83
C ALA A 128 -0.87 -21.30 4.88
N ILE A 129 -1.60 -22.42 4.98
CA ILE A 129 -1.09 -23.77 4.80
C ILE A 129 -1.70 -24.33 3.52
N GLU A 130 -0.83 -24.62 2.55
CA GLU A 130 -1.15 -25.41 1.36
C GLU A 130 -0.99 -26.90 1.71
N ALA A 131 -2.13 -27.57 1.88
CA ALA A 131 -2.19 -28.96 2.34
C ALA A 131 -1.89 -29.92 1.18
N THR A 132 -0.62 -30.33 1.07
CA THR A 132 -0.21 -31.19 -0.06
C THR A 132 -0.92 -32.55 0.04
N GLY A 133 -1.46 -33.01 -1.09
CA GLY A 133 -2.15 -34.30 -1.19
C GLY A 133 -3.64 -34.27 -0.83
N VAL A 134 -4.19 -33.11 -0.46
CA VAL A 134 -5.66 -32.93 -0.34
C VAL A 134 -6.14 -32.05 -1.49
N THR A 135 -6.95 -32.63 -2.38
CA THR A 135 -7.43 -31.96 -3.59
C THR A 135 -8.95 -32.03 -3.73
N THR A 136 -9.50 -31.38 -4.75
CA THR A 136 -10.93 -31.51 -5.09
C THR A 136 -11.34 -32.95 -5.43
N ALA A 137 -10.39 -33.84 -5.75
CA ALA A 137 -10.64 -35.26 -5.99
C ALA A 137 -10.47 -36.14 -4.72
N SER A 138 -10.16 -35.54 -3.57
CA SER A 138 -10.03 -36.25 -2.30
C SER A 138 -11.40 -36.68 -1.73
N THR A 139 -11.36 -37.48 -0.66
CA THR A 139 -12.55 -37.79 0.13
C THR A 139 -12.78 -36.71 1.20
N ALA A 140 -14.03 -36.52 1.63
CA ALA A 140 -14.38 -35.62 2.73
C ALA A 140 -13.66 -36.01 4.02
N ALA A 141 -13.46 -37.32 4.26
CA ALA A 141 -12.70 -37.81 5.41
C ALA A 141 -11.25 -37.30 5.43
N GLN A 142 -10.59 -37.17 4.27
CA GLN A 142 -9.24 -36.61 4.19
C GLN A 142 -9.21 -35.11 4.53
N VAL A 143 -10.29 -34.38 4.24
CA VAL A 143 -10.45 -32.97 4.65
C VAL A 143 -10.74 -32.88 6.15
N PHE A 144 -11.67 -33.69 6.67
CA PHE A 144 -12.05 -33.68 8.09
C PHE A 144 -10.89 -34.06 9.01
N ALA A 145 -9.98 -34.93 8.57
CA ALA A 145 -8.75 -35.25 9.29
C ALA A 145 -7.81 -34.03 9.47
N ARG A 146 -8.06 -32.92 8.76
CA ARG A 146 -7.34 -31.65 8.91
C ARG A 146 -8.03 -30.64 9.80
N TRP A 147 -9.25 -30.93 10.24
CA TRP A 147 -10.11 -30.02 10.99
C TRP A 147 -10.11 -30.39 12.48
N PRO A 148 -9.36 -29.68 13.34
CA PRO A 148 -9.20 -30.07 14.74
C PRO A 148 -10.36 -29.66 15.65
N GLN A 149 -11.28 -28.80 15.18
CA GLN A 149 -12.30 -28.18 16.04
C GLN A 149 -13.57 -29.03 16.24
N GLY A 150 -13.62 -30.21 15.63
CA GLY A 150 -14.84 -31.03 15.62
C GLY A 150 -15.93 -30.43 14.73
N PHE A 151 -17.09 -31.06 14.72
CA PHE A 151 -18.25 -30.63 13.94
C PHE A 151 -19.49 -30.63 14.82
N ALA A 152 -20.33 -29.61 14.69
CA ALA A 152 -21.66 -29.61 15.27
C ALA A 152 -22.60 -30.56 14.49
N GLU A 153 -22.39 -30.62 13.18
CA GLU A 153 -23.23 -31.39 12.28
C GLU A 153 -22.81 -32.86 12.19
N THR A 154 -23.77 -33.73 11.82
CA THR A 154 -23.53 -35.18 11.81
C THR A 154 -23.35 -35.76 10.40
N THR A 155 -23.99 -35.17 9.38
CA THR A 155 -23.91 -35.65 8.00
C THR A 155 -22.71 -35.06 7.24
N THR A 156 -22.13 -35.82 6.31
CA THR A 156 -20.97 -35.36 5.52
C THR A 156 -21.21 -34.06 4.75
N PRO A 157 -22.34 -33.85 4.05
CA PRO A 157 -22.57 -32.59 3.34
C PRO A 157 -22.70 -31.38 4.27
N GLU A 158 -23.33 -31.55 5.43
CA GLU A 158 -23.47 -30.48 6.42
C GLU A 158 -22.12 -30.14 7.07
N LYS A 159 -21.30 -31.15 7.40
CA LYS A 159 -19.93 -30.96 7.88
C LYS A 159 -19.06 -30.21 6.89
N LEU A 160 -19.14 -30.54 5.60
CA LEU A 160 -18.42 -29.81 4.55
C LEU A 160 -18.88 -28.34 4.50
N LYS A 161 -20.19 -28.10 4.58
CA LYS A 161 -20.75 -26.75 4.57
C LYS A 161 -20.34 -25.92 5.80
N GLU A 162 -20.25 -26.54 6.97
CA GLU A 162 -19.78 -25.92 8.22
C GLU A 162 -18.38 -25.32 8.06
N ILE A 163 -17.49 -26.02 7.34
CA ILE A 163 -16.11 -25.58 7.05
C ILE A 163 -15.98 -24.78 5.74
N GLY A 164 -17.11 -24.36 5.14
CA GLY A 164 -17.13 -23.53 3.94
C GLY A 164 -16.85 -24.25 2.62
N LEU A 165 -17.01 -25.58 2.62
CA LEU A 165 -16.79 -26.46 1.48
C LEU A 165 -18.09 -27.17 1.07
N GLY A 166 -18.06 -27.90 -0.03
CA GLY A 166 -19.22 -28.64 -0.55
C GLY A 166 -18.83 -29.82 -1.42
N GLY A 167 -19.82 -30.37 -2.11
CA GLY A 167 -19.64 -31.50 -3.01
C GLY A 167 -19.70 -32.86 -2.31
N SER A 168 -19.06 -33.85 -2.93
CA SER A 168 -19.01 -35.24 -2.47
C SER A 168 -17.61 -35.81 -2.67
N ASP A 169 -17.36 -37.01 -2.14
CA ASP A 169 -16.09 -37.71 -2.35
C ASP A 169 -15.70 -37.76 -3.84
N GLY A 170 -14.45 -37.42 -4.16
CA GLY A 170 -13.96 -37.37 -5.54
C GLY A 170 -14.38 -36.13 -6.33
N ALA A 171 -15.22 -35.26 -5.77
CA ALA A 171 -15.74 -34.05 -6.41
C ALA A 171 -16.06 -32.96 -5.36
N LEU A 172 -15.09 -32.68 -4.48
CA LEU A 172 -15.19 -31.64 -3.47
C LEU A 172 -15.09 -30.24 -4.10
N THR A 173 -15.84 -29.29 -3.56
CA THR A 173 -15.93 -27.93 -4.07
C THR A 173 -15.87 -26.90 -2.95
N ASN A 174 -15.74 -25.62 -3.31
CA ASN A 174 -15.95 -24.52 -2.38
C ASN A 174 -17.46 -24.27 -2.23
N ALA A 175 -17.92 -23.95 -1.02
CA ALA A 175 -19.27 -23.43 -0.83
C ALA A 175 -19.34 -21.95 -1.21
N ASP A 176 -20.56 -21.42 -1.32
CA ASP A 176 -20.81 -20.00 -1.62
C ASP A 176 -20.26 -19.06 -0.53
N ARG A 177 -20.14 -19.55 0.71
CA ARG A 177 -19.62 -18.81 1.85
C ARG A 177 -18.47 -19.60 2.48
N PRO A 178 -17.28 -19.01 2.62
CA PRO A 178 -16.21 -19.64 3.35
C PRO A 178 -16.52 -19.68 4.85
N ALA A 179 -15.98 -20.66 5.55
CA ALA A 179 -16.01 -20.65 7.00
C ALA A 179 -15.24 -19.45 7.53
N GLN A 180 -15.71 -18.91 8.66
CA GLN A 180 -15.04 -17.84 9.38
C GLN A 180 -14.95 -18.23 10.83
N VAL A 181 -13.84 -18.86 11.19
CA VAL A 181 -13.60 -19.35 12.54
C VAL A 181 -12.60 -18.45 13.24
N LEU A 182 -13.07 -17.72 14.24
CA LEU A 182 -12.24 -16.87 15.09
C LEU A 182 -11.32 -17.76 15.94
N ALA A 183 -10.03 -17.43 15.97
CA ALA A 183 -9.05 -18.11 16.82
C ALA A 183 -8.09 -17.10 17.45
N ALA A 184 -7.62 -17.41 18.64
CA ALA A 184 -6.71 -16.56 19.40
C ALA A 184 -5.45 -17.33 19.85
N PRO A 185 -4.29 -16.66 19.92
CA PRO A 185 -3.09 -17.24 20.48
C PRO A 185 -3.25 -17.41 22.00
N GLY A 186 -2.48 -18.33 22.58
CA GLY A 186 -2.49 -18.60 24.01
C GLY A 186 -3.17 -19.92 24.35
N LYS A 187 -3.32 -20.17 25.66
CA LYS A 187 -4.08 -21.30 26.19
C LYS A 187 -5.32 -20.79 26.91
N PHE A 188 -6.47 -21.33 26.57
CA PHE A 188 -7.74 -21.10 27.28
C PHE A 188 -8.16 -22.42 27.94
N ALA A 189 -8.39 -22.38 29.26
CA ALA A 189 -8.66 -23.58 30.06
C ALA A 189 -7.63 -24.72 29.87
N GLY A 190 -6.36 -24.37 29.63
CA GLY A 190 -5.25 -25.32 29.45
C GLY A 190 -5.06 -25.84 28.03
N SER A 191 -5.91 -25.47 27.08
CA SER A 191 -5.86 -25.92 25.68
C SER A 191 -5.58 -24.78 24.71
N PHE A 192 -4.89 -25.09 23.61
CA PHE A 192 -4.72 -24.16 22.50
C PHE A 192 -5.96 -24.12 21.60
N ASP A 193 -6.24 -22.97 21.03
CA ASP A 193 -7.04 -22.89 19.80
C ASP A 193 -6.23 -23.49 18.65
N LYS A 194 -6.85 -24.37 17.87
CA LYS A 194 -6.20 -25.08 16.76
C LYS A 194 -6.79 -24.63 15.44
N LEU A 195 -5.95 -24.27 14.48
CA LEU A 195 -6.37 -23.84 13.15
C LEU A 195 -6.54 -25.04 12.22
N PHE A 196 -5.50 -25.88 12.11
CA PHE A 196 -5.45 -26.92 11.08
C PHE A 196 -4.46 -28.01 11.45
N THR A 197 -4.75 -29.27 11.15
CA THR A 197 -3.85 -30.40 11.46
C THR A 197 -2.96 -30.76 10.27
N LEU A 198 -1.65 -30.59 10.41
CA LEU A 198 -0.66 -31.00 9.43
C LEU A 198 -0.30 -32.48 9.62
N ALA A 199 -0.50 -33.30 8.59
CA ALA A 199 0.09 -34.66 8.58
C ALA A 199 1.61 -34.58 8.42
N ALA A 200 2.28 -35.70 8.72
CA ALA A 200 3.69 -35.95 8.44
C ALA A 200 3.97 -36.15 6.93
N VAL A 201 3.58 -35.15 6.13
CA VAL A 201 3.83 -35.03 4.69
C VAL A 201 4.28 -33.59 4.41
N GLY A 202 4.76 -33.31 3.20
CA GLY A 202 5.14 -31.95 2.82
C GLY A 202 3.92 -31.01 2.83
N HIS A 203 4.08 -29.78 3.29
CA HIS A 203 3.09 -28.71 3.20
C HIS A 203 3.77 -27.42 2.77
N GLY A 204 3.05 -26.53 2.07
CA GLY A 204 3.51 -25.18 1.80
C GLY A 204 3.06 -24.24 2.91
N VAL A 205 3.99 -23.63 3.63
CA VAL A 205 3.71 -22.56 4.58
C VAL A 205 3.92 -21.23 3.88
N TRP A 206 2.93 -20.36 3.98
CA TRP A 206 2.92 -19.06 3.34
C TRP A 206 2.59 -17.96 4.35
N ALA A 207 3.16 -16.79 4.10
CA ALA A 207 2.77 -15.54 4.73
C ALA A 207 2.61 -14.49 3.62
N PHE A 208 1.63 -13.61 3.77
CA PHE A 208 1.37 -12.51 2.83
C PHE A 208 1.16 -11.22 3.60
N ASP A 209 1.66 -10.13 3.03
CA ASP A 209 1.43 -8.79 3.57
C ASP A 209 0.01 -8.30 3.33
N ALA A 210 -0.36 -7.11 3.83
CA ALA A 210 -1.70 -6.53 3.68
C ALA A 210 -2.18 -6.30 2.22
N ARG A 211 -1.29 -6.36 1.23
CA ARG A 211 -1.59 -6.23 -0.22
C ARG A 211 -1.68 -7.59 -0.92
N GLY A 212 -1.47 -8.68 -0.19
CA GLY A 212 -1.55 -10.05 -0.69
C GLY A 212 -0.27 -10.50 -1.37
N ARG A 213 0.88 -9.86 -1.10
CA ARG A 213 2.18 -10.27 -1.66
C ARG A 213 2.89 -11.19 -0.69
N ALA A 214 3.44 -12.28 -1.23
CA ALA A 214 4.18 -13.24 -0.43
C ALA A 214 5.38 -12.57 0.27
N ILE A 215 5.62 -13.02 1.50
CA ILE A 215 6.73 -12.66 2.38
C ILE A 215 7.27 -13.94 3.01
N ASP A 216 8.54 -13.95 3.42
CA ASP A 216 9.17 -15.12 4.02
C ASP A 216 8.54 -15.44 5.41
N PRO A 217 7.84 -16.58 5.57
CA PRO A 217 7.22 -16.95 6.85
C PRO A 217 8.23 -17.10 7.98
N GLY A 218 9.45 -17.56 7.69
CA GLY A 218 10.52 -17.70 8.68
C GLY A 218 11.02 -16.34 9.18
N ALA A 219 11.07 -15.35 8.29
CA ALA A 219 11.41 -13.97 8.67
C ALA A 219 10.31 -13.38 9.56
N VAL A 220 9.03 -13.58 9.20
CA VAL A 220 7.90 -13.13 10.03
C VAL A 220 7.95 -13.75 11.43
N ALA A 221 8.18 -15.06 11.55
CA ALA A 221 8.32 -15.72 12.84
C ALA A 221 9.46 -15.09 13.66
N THR A 222 10.58 -14.76 13.02
CA THR A 222 11.75 -14.15 13.66
C THR A 222 11.49 -12.71 14.11
N TRP A 223 10.77 -11.91 13.31
CA TRP A 223 10.36 -10.55 13.67
C TRP A 223 9.45 -10.55 14.90
N LEU A 224 8.44 -11.42 14.92
CA LEU A 224 7.51 -11.53 16.06
C LEU A 224 8.24 -12.01 17.33
N LYS A 225 9.17 -12.98 17.19
CA LYS A 225 10.02 -13.41 18.30
C LYS A 225 10.89 -12.26 18.83
N TYR A 226 11.54 -11.51 17.94
CA TYR A 226 12.33 -10.33 18.32
C TYR A 226 11.50 -9.34 19.14
N LEU A 227 10.30 -9.00 18.67
CA LEU A 227 9.40 -8.11 19.39
C LEU A 227 9.05 -8.64 20.80
N ALA A 228 8.79 -9.94 20.94
CA ALA A 228 8.35 -10.51 22.22
C ALA A 228 9.48 -10.97 23.16
N THR A 229 10.75 -10.88 22.74
CA THR A 229 11.89 -11.26 23.59
C THR A 229 12.91 -10.15 23.79
N VAL A 230 13.07 -9.27 22.80
CA VAL A 230 14.05 -8.17 22.84
C VAL A 230 13.37 -6.85 23.17
N GLU A 231 12.25 -6.55 22.52
CA GLU A 231 11.57 -5.25 22.69
C GLU A 231 10.57 -5.24 23.85
N PHE A 232 9.71 -6.25 23.94
CA PHE A 232 8.57 -6.28 24.86
C PHE A 232 8.53 -7.55 25.70
N ASP A 233 8.30 -7.42 27.02
CA ASP A 233 8.28 -8.53 27.97
C ASP A 233 6.89 -9.16 28.16
N ASN A 234 5.84 -8.47 27.72
CA ASN A 234 4.44 -8.84 27.90
C ASN A 234 3.67 -9.08 26.58
N LEU A 235 4.38 -9.30 25.46
CA LEU A 235 3.74 -9.52 24.15
C LEU A 235 3.25 -10.96 23.92
N TRP A 236 3.77 -11.92 24.68
CA TRP A 236 3.29 -13.30 24.63
C TRP A 236 1.85 -13.41 25.13
N ALA A 237 1.03 -14.20 24.44
CA ALA A 237 -0.34 -14.46 24.83
C ALA A 237 -0.45 -15.08 26.23
N PRO A 238 -1.57 -14.84 26.94
CA PRO A 238 -1.77 -15.35 28.28
C PRO A 238 -1.86 -16.89 28.30
N GLY A 239 -1.51 -17.47 29.45
CA GLY A 239 -1.58 -18.91 29.69
C GLY A 239 -0.46 -19.72 29.02
N LEU A 240 0.50 -19.08 28.35
CA LEU A 240 1.66 -19.75 27.76
C LEU A 240 2.74 -20.05 28.81
N ASP A 241 3.17 -21.30 28.87
CA ASP A 241 4.32 -21.71 29.68
C ASP A 241 5.63 -21.30 29.01
N THR A 242 6.76 -21.37 29.72
CA THR A 242 8.08 -20.98 29.17
C THR A 242 8.42 -21.72 27.87
N ALA A 243 8.04 -22.99 27.74
CA ALA A 243 8.26 -23.78 26.53
C ALA A 243 7.37 -23.35 25.34
N ASP A 244 6.22 -22.72 25.61
CA ASP A 244 5.27 -22.27 24.59
C ASP A 244 5.55 -20.84 24.13
N LYS A 245 6.35 -20.07 24.87
CA LYS A 245 6.79 -18.70 24.51
C LYS A 245 7.82 -18.72 23.39
N ARG A 246 7.37 -19.18 22.24
CA ARG A 246 8.13 -19.30 20.99
C ARG A 246 7.23 -18.98 19.81
N THR A 247 7.83 -18.64 18.68
CA THR A 247 7.20 -18.67 17.37
C THR A 247 7.55 -20.01 16.69
N ALA A 248 7.55 -20.09 15.36
CA ALA A 248 8.25 -21.17 14.68
C ALA A 248 9.78 -20.97 14.72
N THR A 249 10.54 -22.05 14.87
CA THR A 249 12.00 -22.04 14.71
C THR A 249 12.34 -21.74 13.25
N ALA A 250 13.26 -20.82 13.00
CA ALA A 250 13.69 -20.48 11.65
C ALA A 250 15.22 -20.34 11.62
N PRO A 251 15.94 -21.20 10.87
CA PRO A 251 17.38 -21.06 10.70
C PRO A 251 17.74 -19.77 9.96
N ASP A 252 18.93 -19.27 10.25
CA ASP A 252 19.49 -18.07 9.64
C ASP A 252 19.44 -18.15 8.12
N ALA A 253 18.77 -17.15 7.54
CA ALA A 253 18.79 -16.89 6.11
C ALA A 253 18.31 -15.45 5.90
N ARG A 254 18.97 -14.68 5.05
CA ARG A 254 18.48 -13.33 4.72
C ARG A 254 18.06 -13.33 3.27
N SER A 255 16.81 -12.99 3.01
CA SER A 255 16.23 -13.07 1.68
C SER A 255 15.89 -11.68 1.16
N VAL A 256 16.25 -11.39 -0.08
CA VAL A 256 15.82 -10.17 -0.76
C VAL A 256 14.90 -10.51 -1.92
N HIS A 257 13.79 -9.78 -2.01
CA HIS A 257 12.81 -9.91 -3.08
C HIS A 257 12.80 -8.64 -3.93
N LEU A 258 13.17 -8.78 -5.20
CA LEU A 258 13.19 -7.73 -6.20
C LEU A 258 11.82 -7.61 -6.86
N VAL A 259 11.22 -6.43 -6.78
CA VAL A 259 9.88 -6.13 -7.31
C VAL A 259 9.90 -4.88 -8.17
N ASN A 260 8.84 -4.62 -8.93
CA ASN A 260 8.65 -3.30 -9.53
C ASN A 260 8.20 -2.25 -8.48
N ALA A 261 8.12 -0.97 -8.87
CA ALA A 261 7.68 0.13 -7.99
C ALA A 261 6.29 -0.06 -7.34
N HIS A 262 5.43 -0.90 -7.92
CA HIS A 262 4.08 -1.20 -7.43
C HIS A 262 4.01 -2.58 -6.73
N GLU A 263 5.15 -3.13 -6.34
CA GLU A 263 5.26 -4.44 -5.70
C GLU A 263 4.67 -5.60 -6.53
N GLY A 264 4.69 -5.43 -7.85
CA GLY A 264 4.32 -6.45 -8.82
C GLY A 264 5.55 -7.10 -9.47
N ALA A 265 5.29 -7.91 -10.49
CA ALA A 265 6.32 -8.58 -11.27
C ALA A 265 7.34 -7.59 -11.84
N LEU A 266 8.62 -7.89 -11.64
CA LEU A 266 9.72 -7.09 -12.17
C LEU A 266 9.94 -7.40 -13.66
N PRO A 267 10.03 -6.39 -14.54
CA PRO A 267 10.35 -6.62 -15.95
C PRO A 267 11.71 -7.29 -16.13
N ALA A 268 11.78 -8.31 -16.99
CA ALA A 268 13.00 -9.07 -17.23
C ALA A 268 14.18 -8.18 -17.71
N SER A 269 13.90 -7.14 -18.49
CA SER A 269 14.91 -6.19 -18.97
C SER A 269 15.54 -5.36 -17.85
N LEU A 270 14.76 -5.02 -16.81
CA LEU A 270 15.26 -4.30 -15.65
C LEU A 270 16.02 -5.24 -14.70
N LEU A 271 15.52 -6.47 -14.51
CA LEU A 271 16.22 -7.51 -13.75
C LEU A 271 17.58 -7.84 -14.36
N ALA A 272 17.67 -7.95 -15.69
CA ALA A 272 18.93 -8.20 -16.39
C ALA A 272 19.99 -7.10 -16.18
N ARG A 273 19.56 -5.89 -15.78
CA ARG A 273 20.46 -4.79 -15.45
C ARG A 273 20.81 -4.69 -13.97
N ALA A 274 20.07 -5.37 -13.10
CA ALA A 274 20.36 -5.40 -11.69
C ALA A 274 21.69 -6.15 -11.46
N SER A 275 22.65 -5.48 -10.83
CA SER A 275 23.90 -6.09 -10.39
C SER A 275 23.79 -6.33 -8.90
N LEU A 276 23.79 -7.60 -8.49
CA LEU A 276 23.69 -8.00 -7.10
C LEU A 276 25.01 -8.61 -6.64
N ALA A 277 25.50 -8.13 -5.49
CA ALA A 277 26.66 -8.69 -4.78
C ALA A 277 26.23 -9.22 -3.41
N GLY A 278 26.95 -10.22 -2.91
CA GLY A 278 26.66 -10.83 -1.61
C GLY A 278 25.39 -11.69 -1.60
N VAL A 279 24.99 -12.23 -2.76
CA VAL A 279 23.82 -13.11 -2.88
C VAL A 279 24.11 -14.40 -3.64
N ASP A 280 23.37 -15.45 -3.32
CA ASP A 280 23.26 -16.71 -4.06
C ASP A 280 21.98 -16.74 -4.91
N GLY A 281 22.01 -17.50 -6.00
CA GLY A 281 20.88 -17.71 -6.93
C GLY A 281 21.23 -17.37 -8.38
N ALA A 282 20.34 -17.73 -9.32
CA ALA A 282 20.55 -17.41 -10.73
C ALA A 282 20.18 -15.95 -11.00
N ALA A 283 20.86 -15.27 -11.92
CA ALA A 283 20.59 -13.85 -12.24
C ALA A 283 19.14 -13.55 -12.68
N THR A 284 18.38 -14.58 -13.05
CA THR A 284 16.99 -14.52 -13.49
C THR A 284 15.95 -14.59 -12.38
N ASP A 285 16.29 -15.02 -11.15
CA ASP A 285 15.23 -15.17 -10.13
C ASP A 285 14.87 -13.78 -9.56
N VAL A 286 13.69 -13.62 -8.98
CA VAL A 286 13.31 -12.36 -8.30
C VAL A 286 13.54 -12.42 -6.80
N VAL A 287 13.78 -13.61 -6.25
CA VAL A 287 14.16 -13.83 -4.86
C VAL A 287 15.61 -14.29 -4.82
N ARG A 288 16.41 -13.66 -3.97
CA ARG A 288 17.82 -13.99 -3.75
C ARG A 288 18.08 -14.20 -2.28
N ARG A 289 19.09 -15.00 -1.95
CA ARG A 289 19.51 -15.23 -0.57
C ARG A 289 20.88 -14.60 -0.35
N ALA A 290 21.09 -13.96 0.80
CA ALA A 290 22.40 -13.43 1.17
C ALA A 290 23.42 -14.57 1.31
N SER A 291 24.61 -14.38 0.76
CA SER A 291 25.69 -15.36 0.82
C SER A 291 26.58 -15.08 2.04
N GLY A 292 26.40 -15.88 3.09
CA GLY A 292 27.13 -15.71 4.35
C GLY A 292 26.86 -14.35 5.01
N ALA A 293 27.83 -13.80 5.73
CA ALA A 293 27.68 -12.56 6.51
C ALA A 293 27.80 -11.26 5.69
N ALA A 294 28.19 -11.34 4.41
CA ALA A 294 28.45 -10.18 3.57
C ALA A 294 27.20 -9.30 3.35
N ALA A 295 27.44 -8.01 3.09
CA ALA A 295 26.40 -7.07 2.69
C ALA A 295 25.76 -7.48 1.36
N VAL A 296 24.43 -7.42 1.29
CA VAL A 296 23.71 -7.56 0.03
C VAL A 296 23.64 -6.21 -0.63
N THR A 297 24.34 -6.04 -1.76
CA THR A 297 24.34 -4.77 -2.49
C THR A 297 23.62 -4.95 -3.82
N ILE A 298 22.65 -4.07 -4.08
CA ILE A 298 21.87 -4.02 -5.30
C ILE A 298 22.21 -2.71 -5.98
N GLY A 299 22.87 -2.80 -7.13
CA GLY A 299 23.13 -1.68 -8.02
C GLY A 299 22.68 -2.01 -9.44
N PHE A 300 23.16 -1.24 -10.40
CA PHE A 300 22.85 -1.45 -11.81
C PHE A 300 24.10 -1.40 -12.66
N SER A 301 24.14 -2.19 -13.73
CA SER A 301 25.21 -2.15 -14.71
C SER A 301 25.36 -0.76 -15.34
N ALA A 302 26.53 -0.46 -15.91
CA ALA A 302 26.71 0.76 -16.69
C ALA A 302 25.65 0.84 -17.79
N ALA A 303 25.15 2.05 -18.04
CA ALA A 303 24.08 2.23 -19.00
C ALA A 303 24.63 2.22 -20.44
N PRO A 304 23.86 1.68 -21.41
CA PRO A 304 24.31 1.63 -22.79
C PRO A 304 24.34 3.04 -23.43
N SER A 305 25.39 3.29 -24.21
CA SER A 305 25.56 4.48 -25.05
C SER A 305 24.44 4.61 -26.09
N PRO A 306 23.99 5.83 -26.48
CA PRO A 306 24.59 7.15 -26.19
C PRO A 306 24.00 7.95 -25.02
N ASP A 307 22.90 7.51 -24.40
CA ASP A 307 22.10 8.37 -23.49
C ASP A 307 21.84 7.76 -22.10
N ASP A 308 22.57 6.70 -21.74
CA ASP A 308 22.54 6.05 -20.42
C ASP A 308 21.15 5.55 -19.95
N ALA A 309 20.31 5.11 -20.88
CA ALA A 309 18.98 4.56 -20.59
C ALA A 309 18.94 3.02 -20.69
N PRO A 310 18.11 2.31 -19.89
CA PRO A 310 17.21 2.85 -18.86
C PRO A 310 17.98 3.52 -17.72
N LEU A 311 17.32 4.37 -16.93
CA LEU A 311 17.93 5.02 -15.75
C LEU A 311 17.36 4.35 -14.50
N PRO A 312 17.85 3.15 -14.13
CA PRO A 312 17.25 2.40 -13.06
C PRO A 312 17.54 3.01 -11.69
N ARG A 313 16.59 2.86 -10.78
CA ARG A 313 16.67 3.24 -9.37
C ARG A 313 16.19 2.07 -8.51
N ALA A 314 16.75 1.96 -7.32
CA ALA A 314 16.38 0.97 -6.33
C ALA A 314 15.93 1.65 -5.03
N ALA A 315 14.97 1.05 -4.34
CA ALA A 315 14.50 1.49 -3.03
C ALA A 315 14.15 0.28 -2.15
N LEU A 316 14.58 0.31 -0.89
CA LEU A 316 14.08 -0.62 0.13
C LEU A 316 12.65 -0.20 0.49
N LEU A 317 11.67 -1.09 0.28
CA LEU A 317 10.28 -0.83 0.63
C LEU A 317 9.96 -1.28 2.06
N PRO A 318 9.15 -0.50 2.82
CA PRO A 318 8.52 0.78 2.44
C PRO A 318 9.35 2.03 2.79
N HIS A 319 10.60 1.88 3.28
CA HIS A 319 11.28 2.89 4.10
C HIS A 319 12.31 3.81 3.38
N ARG A 320 12.81 3.48 2.19
CA ARG A 320 13.94 4.22 1.56
C ARG A 320 13.55 5.03 0.32
N PRO A 321 14.09 6.25 0.15
CA PRO A 321 14.03 6.96 -1.12
C PRO A 321 14.78 6.21 -2.22
N TRP A 322 14.37 6.48 -3.46
CA TRP A 322 14.94 5.88 -4.66
C TRP A 322 16.38 6.37 -4.90
N GLY A 323 17.33 5.43 -4.90
CA GLY A 323 18.75 5.70 -5.13
C GLY A 323 19.35 4.91 -6.30
N ALA A 324 20.62 5.15 -6.60
CA ALA A 324 21.35 4.37 -7.62
C ALA A 324 21.72 2.96 -7.13
N SER A 325 21.77 2.77 -5.80
CA SER A 325 22.02 1.48 -5.17
C SER A 325 21.30 1.36 -3.84
N VAL A 326 21.15 0.12 -3.36
CA VAL A 326 20.67 -0.23 -2.02
C VAL A 326 21.64 -1.24 -1.42
N SER A 327 22.06 -1.01 -0.18
CA SER A 327 22.85 -1.97 0.61
C SER A 327 22.03 -2.45 1.80
N LEU A 328 21.92 -3.77 1.96
CA LEU A 328 21.19 -4.42 3.04
C LEU A 328 22.16 -5.23 3.89
N TRP A 329 21.92 -5.22 5.20
CA TRP A 329 22.69 -5.93 6.21
C TRP A 329 24.20 -5.67 6.09
N PRO A 330 24.66 -4.41 6.06
CA PRO A 330 26.03 -4.05 5.72
C PRO A 330 27.09 -4.66 6.65
N ALA A 331 26.70 -4.98 7.89
CA ALA A 331 27.53 -5.61 8.90
C ALA A 331 27.05 -7.01 9.31
N GLY A 332 26.22 -7.66 8.50
CA GLY A 332 25.50 -8.89 8.88
C GLY A 332 24.10 -8.60 9.42
N PRO A 333 23.46 -9.58 10.10
CA PRO A 333 22.17 -9.38 10.75
C PRO A 333 22.16 -8.12 11.62
N VAL A 334 21.07 -7.35 11.57
CA VAL A 334 20.96 -6.09 12.33
C VAL A 334 20.88 -6.31 13.83
N ASP A 335 20.47 -7.51 14.25
CA ASP A 335 20.51 -8.01 15.61
C ASP A 335 20.76 -9.53 15.57
N ALA A 336 21.35 -10.11 16.63
CA ALA A 336 21.58 -11.54 16.74
C ALA A 336 20.27 -12.35 16.76
N ALA A 337 19.17 -11.77 17.25
CA ALA A 337 17.84 -12.37 17.23
C ALA A 337 17.12 -12.22 15.86
N LEU A 338 17.73 -11.53 14.90
CA LEU A 338 17.23 -11.30 13.53
C LEU A 338 18.12 -12.00 12.47
N GLY A 339 18.66 -13.17 12.80
CA GLY A 339 19.48 -13.99 11.88
C GLY A 339 18.72 -14.47 10.63
N ARG A 340 17.39 -14.60 10.75
CA ARG A 340 16.46 -14.78 9.63
C ARG A 340 15.71 -13.48 9.36
N ASP A 341 15.89 -12.89 8.17
CA ASP A 341 15.28 -11.60 7.81
C ASP A 341 14.86 -11.57 6.33
N TYR A 342 13.96 -10.65 5.98
CA TYR A 342 13.45 -10.47 4.64
C TYR A 342 13.30 -8.99 4.31
N ALA A 343 13.79 -8.60 3.13
CA ALA A 343 13.67 -7.24 2.62
C ALA A 343 13.08 -7.26 1.20
N ARG A 344 12.19 -6.31 0.92
CA ARG A 344 11.67 -6.09 -0.42
C ARG A 344 12.34 -4.86 -1.02
N VAL A 345 12.94 -5.02 -2.20
CA VAL A 345 13.60 -3.93 -2.90
C VAL A 345 12.90 -3.70 -4.23
N ALA A 346 12.33 -2.51 -4.37
CA ALA A 346 11.73 -2.10 -5.62
C ALA A 346 12.79 -1.60 -6.57
N LEU A 347 12.68 -2.01 -7.83
CA LEU A 347 13.45 -1.47 -8.93
C LEU A 347 12.51 -0.78 -9.89
N VAL A 348 12.93 0.36 -10.41
CA VAL A 348 12.17 1.11 -11.40
C VAL A 348 13.11 1.73 -12.39
N ASP A 349 12.69 1.77 -13.65
CA ASP A 349 13.34 2.59 -14.65
C ASP A 349 12.56 3.91 -14.76
N VAL A 350 13.24 5.02 -14.48
CA VAL A 350 12.64 6.37 -14.49
C VAL A 350 12.00 6.66 -15.85
N GLU A 351 12.60 6.22 -16.95
CA GLU A 351 12.06 6.48 -18.28
C GLU A 351 10.73 5.74 -18.51
N SER A 352 10.71 4.43 -18.28
CA SER A 352 9.49 3.64 -18.44
C SER A 352 8.40 4.04 -17.44
N HIS A 353 8.77 4.50 -16.24
CA HIS A 353 7.80 5.02 -15.27
C HIS A 353 7.14 6.31 -15.76
N LEU A 354 7.91 7.25 -16.34
CA LEU A 354 7.39 8.51 -16.84
C LEU A 354 6.59 8.35 -18.14
N THR A 355 7.05 7.50 -19.05
CA THR A 355 6.47 7.39 -20.40
C THR A 355 5.43 6.29 -20.52
N GLY A 356 5.40 5.35 -19.57
CA GLY A 356 4.63 4.11 -19.69
C GLY A 356 5.13 3.17 -20.80
N GLN A 357 6.22 3.49 -21.51
CA GLN A 357 6.69 2.76 -22.69
C GLN A 357 8.16 2.36 -22.53
N PRO A 358 8.47 1.07 -22.39
CA PRO A 358 9.86 0.61 -22.34
C PRO A 358 10.54 0.70 -23.72
N ARG A 359 11.86 0.88 -23.71
CA ARG A 359 12.74 0.81 -24.91
C ARG A 359 12.96 -0.59 -25.45
N THR A 360 12.54 -1.60 -24.70
CA THR A 360 12.54 -3.00 -25.11
C THR A 360 11.12 -3.51 -25.05
N ALA A 361 10.74 -4.42 -25.95
CA ALA A 361 9.43 -5.05 -25.82
C ALA A 361 9.35 -5.83 -24.50
N ALA A 362 8.23 -5.68 -23.78
CA ALA A 362 8.09 -6.16 -22.42
C ALA A 362 7.73 -7.66 -22.34
N SER A 363 7.10 -8.20 -23.37
CA SER A 363 6.64 -9.58 -23.43
C SER A 363 7.71 -10.53 -23.98
N VAL A 364 7.66 -11.78 -23.52
CA VAL A 364 8.49 -12.90 -24.04
C VAL A 364 8.24 -13.16 -25.53
N THR A 365 7.02 -12.89 -26.02
CA THR A 365 6.66 -12.97 -27.45
C THR A 365 6.05 -11.64 -27.90
N PRO A 366 6.90 -10.68 -28.31
CA PRO A 366 6.46 -9.33 -28.58
C PRO A 366 5.65 -9.21 -29.86
N THR A 367 4.52 -8.53 -29.74
CA THR A 367 3.70 -8.15 -30.88
C THR A 367 4.43 -7.11 -31.73
N ALA A 368 4.08 -7.03 -33.02
CA ALA A 368 4.63 -6.00 -33.92
C ALA A 368 4.38 -4.57 -33.41
N GLY A 369 3.27 -4.36 -32.68
CA GLY A 369 2.96 -3.08 -32.05
C GLY A 369 3.90 -2.73 -30.90
N GLU A 370 4.24 -3.69 -30.03
CA GLU A 370 5.21 -3.49 -28.95
C GLU A 370 6.61 -3.21 -29.48
N LEU A 371 7.03 -3.96 -30.50
CA LEU A 371 8.31 -3.72 -31.17
C LEU A 371 8.37 -2.33 -31.79
N ARG A 372 7.29 -1.89 -32.46
CA ARG A 372 7.22 -0.55 -33.05
C ARG A 372 7.32 0.55 -31.98
N ARG A 373 6.55 0.46 -30.89
CA ARG A 373 6.60 1.46 -29.81
C ARG A 373 7.96 1.50 -29.11
N ALA A 374 8.58 0.34 -28.89
CA ALA A 374 9.93 0.26 -28.36
C ALA A 374 10.95 0.89 -29.34
N ALA A 375 10.81 0.66 -30.64
CA ALA A 375 11.66 1.28 -31.66
C ALA A 375 11.46 2.80 -31.74
N ASP A 376 10.23 3.29 -31.62
CA ASP A 376 9.92 4.72 -31.58
C ASP A 376 10.53 5.37 -30.32
N GLN A 377 10.51 4.71 -29.15
CA GLN A 377 11.21 5.22 -27.96
C GLN A 377 12.74 5.15 -28.08
N ASN A 378 13.31 4.32 -28.95
CA ASN A 378 14.75 4.32 -29.19
C ASN A 378 15.19 5.39 -30.21
N ARG A 379 14.28 5.90 -31.06
CA ARG A 379 14.61 6.87 -32.11
C ARG A 379 14.95 8.21 -31.48
N ALA A 380 16.10 8.79 -31.87
CA ALA A 380 16.60 10.05 -31.32
C ALA A 380 15.61 11.23 -31.38
N ALA A 381 14.74 11.26 -32.39
CA ALA A 381 13.73 12.31 -32.57
C ALA A 381 12.51 12.20 -31.64
N THR A 382 12.27 11.03 -31.05
CA THR A 382 11.05 10.72 -30.27
C THR A 382 11.36 10.20 -28.86
N ARG A 383 12.61 9.83 -28.58
CA ARG A 383 13.05 9.34 -27.28
C ARG A 383 12.99 10.42 -26.20
N VAL A 384 12.59 10.06 -24.99
CA VAL A 384 12.69 10.95 -23.83
C VAL A 384 14.11 10.96 -23.29
N ALA A 385 14.72 12.15 -23.23
CA ALA A 385 16.08 12.31 -22.72
C ALA A 385 16.11 12.34 -21.18
N VAL A 386 16.29 11.16 -20.56
CA VAL A 386 16.47 11.02 -19.10
C VAL A 386 17.83 11.49 -18.58
N ALA A 387 18.74 11.92 -19.45
CA ALA A 387 20.05 12.46 -19.06
C ALA A 387 19.98 13.72 -18.18
N ARG A 388 18.84 14.42 -18.16
CA ARG A 388 18.59 15.57 -17.27
C ARG A 388 18.19 15.18 -15.84
N ALA A 389 17.79 13.92 -15.61
CA ALA A 389 17.50 13.45 -14.27
C ALA A 389 18.82 13.31 -13.49
N PRO A 390 18.93 13.88 -12.27
CA PRO A 390 20.17 13.82 -11.52
C PRO A 390 20.62 12.38 -11.24
N ARG A 391 21.92 12.11 -11.38
CA ARG A 391 22.50 10.76 -11.41
C ARG A 391 23.29 10.36 -10.16
N GLY A 392 23.31 11.20 -9.12
CA GLY A 392 24.03 10.92 -7.88
C GLY A 392 23.10 10.65 -6.69
N ASP A 393 23.60 9.92 -5.70
CA ASP A 393 22.91 9.67 -4.42
C ASP A 393 22.65 10.94 -3.59
N THR A 394 23.34 12.04 -3.94
CA THR A 394 23.22 13.37 -3.30
C THR A 394 22.30 14.34 -4.06
N ALA A 395 21.83 13.97 -5.25
CA ALA A 395 20.98 14.83 -6.06
C ALA A 395 19.52 14.36 -5.99
N PRO A 396 18.53 15.27 -6.02
CA PRO A 396 17.13 14.91 -5.85
C PRO A 396 16.70 13.92 -6.94
N THR A 397 16.37 12.70 -6.52
CA THR A 397 15.77 11.71 -7.41
C THR A 397 14.43 12.24 -7.92
N PRO A 398 14.09 12.05 -9.21
CA PRO A 398 12.77 12.42 -9.73
C PRO A 398 11.64 11.61 -9.06
N LEU A 399 11.98 10.50 -8.39
CA LEU A 399 11.03 9.63 -7.72
C LEU A 399 10.97 9.95 -6.25
N ARG A 400 9.87 10.56 -5.81
CA ARG A 400 9.61 10.90 -4.41
C ARG A 400 8.85 9.80 -3.70
N LEU A 401 8.96 9.78 -2.37
CA LEU A 401 8.39 8.73 -1.52
C LEU A 401 6.89 8.90 -1.30
N SER A 402 6.44 10.15 -1.18
CA SER A 402 5.04 10.50 -0.99
C SER A 402 4.55 11.46 -2.07
N LEU A 403 3.22 11.55 -2.20
CA LEU A 403 2.59 12.55 -3.06
C LEU A 403 2.90 13.97 -2.59
N ASP A 404 2.97 14.16 -1.27
CA ASP A 404 3.30 15.45 -0.67
C ASP A 404 4.74 15.85 -1.01
N ASP A 405 5.72 14.95 -0.86
CA ASP A 405 7.11 15.20 -1.27
C ASP A 405 7.22 15.48 -2.77
N ALA A 406 6.39 14.82 -3.59
CA ALA A 406 6.34 15.05 -5.04
C ALA A 406 5.76 16.43 -5.38
N ALA A 407 4.70 16.83 -4.69
CA ALA A 407 4.06 18.13 -4.85
C ALA A 407 4.97 19.27 -4.38
N ASP A 408 5.61 19.13 -3.22
CA ASP A 408 6.55 20.12 -2.69
C ASP A 408 7.75 20.27 -3.64
N ALA A 409 8.31 19.16 -4.14
CA ALA A 409 9.39 19.20 -5.12
C ALA A 409 8.99 19.86 -6.46
N LEU A 410 7.73 19.73 -6.87
CA LEU A 410 7.19 20.42 -8.05
C LEU A 410 7.07 21.93 -7.80
N VAL A 411 6.60 22.33 -6.61
CA VAL A 411 6.52 23.73 -6.22
C VAL A 411 7.90 24.36 -6.14
N ASP A 412 8.88 23.68 -5.56
CA ASP A 412 10.29 24.12 -5.52
C ASP A 412 10.85 24.35 -6.93
N LEU A 413 10.58 23.43 -7.85
CA LEU A 413 11.00 23.55 -9.26
C LEU A 413 10.44 24.81 -9.93
N LEU A 414 9.22 25.22 -9.59
CA LEU A 414 8.58 26.41 -10.12
C LEU A 414 9.10 27.71 -9.49
N GLN A 415 9.74 27.61 -8.32
CA GLN A 415 10.37 28.73 -7.62
C GLN A 415 11.85 28.87 -7.98
N ASP A 416 12.46 27.86 -8.59
CA ASP A 416 13.84 27.89 -9.07
C ASP A 416 14.01 28.96 -10.16
N PRO A 417 15.05 29.81 -10.10
CA PRO A 417 15.34 30.77 -11.17
C PRO A 417 15.71 30.11 -12.51
N ALA A 418 16.02 28.81 -12.53
CA ALA A 418 16.27 28.06 -13.76
C ALA A 418 14.98 27.91 -14.59
N PRO A 419 15.05 28.04 -15.93
CA PRO A 419 13.87 27.87 -16.77
C PRO A 419 13.27 26.46 -16.66
N ALA A 420 12.05 26.37 -16.11
CA ALA A 420 11.23 25.15 -16.09
C ALA A 420 10.07 25.28 -17.09
N LEU A 421 9.75 24.18 -17.80
CA LEU A 421 8.55 24.07 -18.62
C LEU A 421 7.59 23.10 -17.94
N VAL A 422 6.41 23.59 -17.56
CA VAL A 422 5.34 22.77 -17.01
C VAL A 422 4.18 22.74 -18.00
N VAL A 423 3.71 21.53 -18.30
CA VAL A 423 2.49 21.31 -19.09
C VAL A 423 1.47 20.70 -18.14
N ALA A 424 0.56 21.53 -17.66
CA ALA A 424 -0.56 21.12 -16.80
C ALA A 424 -1.84 21.76 -17.35
N GLN A 425 -2.96 21.04 -17.28
CA GLN A 425 -4.27 21.65 -17.57
C GLN A 425 -4.58 22.73 -16.51
N GLN A 426 -4.24 22.43 -15.26
CA GLN A 426 -4.54 23.20 -14.08
C GLN A 426 -3.41 23.01 -13.05
N LEU A 427 -2.99 24.10 -12.39
CA LEU A 427 -1.94 24.06 -11.38
C LEU A 427 -2.24 25.09 -10.28
N ASP A 428 -2.52 24.61 -9.08
CA ASP A 428 -2.65 25.45 -7.88
C ASP A 428 -1.27 25.70 -7.26
N ARG A 429 -0.89 26.98 -7.09
CA ARG A 429 0.34 27.37 -6.39
C ARG A 429 0.39 26.85 -4.95
N ASN A 430 -0.76 26.64 -4.33
CA ASN A 430 -0.89 26.15 -2.97
C ASN A 430 -1.01 24.63 -2.89
N HIS A 431 -0.84 23.91 -4.00
CA HIS A 431 -0.69 22.46 -4.01
C HIS A 431 0.52 22.05 -3.17
N GLY A 432 0.44 20.90 -2.48
CA GLY A 432 1.48 20.44 -1.56
C GLY A 432 0.93 20.06 -0.19
N ALA A 433 1.85 19.67 0.70
CA ALA A 433 1.50 19.15 2.02
C ALA A 433 0.62 20.13 2.82
N LEU A 434 -0.37 19.60 3.55
CA LEU A 434 -1.13 20.38 4.53
C LEU A 434 -0.45 20.23 5.89
N ALA A 435 -0.18 21.35 6.56
CA ALA A 435 0.34 21.31 7.92
C ALA A 435 -0.75 20.83 8.88
N PRO A 436 -0.42 19.98 9.87
CA PRO A 436 -1.35 19.70 10.97
C PRO A 436 -1.59 20.98 11.77
N LEU A 437 -2.79 21.14 12.31
CA LEU A 437 -3.11 22.34 13.06
C LEU A 437 -2.71 22.17 14.52
N ALA A 438 -1.86 23.08 15.04
CA ALA A 438 -1.29 22.97 16.38
C ALA A 438 -2.29 23.28 17.52
N VAL A 439 -3.58 23.40 17.23
CA VAL A 439 -4.61 23.90 18.15
C VAL A 439 -5.61 22.80 18.52
N ASP A 440 -5.89 22.69 19.81
CA ASP A 440 -6.90 21.80 20.42
C ASP A 440 -7.72 22.66 21.41
N PRO A 441 -9.07 22.66 21.41
CA PRO A 441 -10.02 21.82 20.64
C PRO A 441 -10.11 22.13 19.14
N ASP A 442 -10.86 21.28 18.40
CA ASP A 442 -11.13 21.42 16.96
C ASP A 442 -11.60 22.86 16.61
N PRO A 443 -10.76 23.63 15.90
CA PRO A 443 -11.04 25.03 15.60
C PRO A 443 -11.91 25.20 14.35
N PHE A 444 -12.31 24.10 13.68
CA PHE A 444 -13.21 24.21 12.54
C PHE A 444 -14.57 24.76 12.97
N PRO A 445 -15.11 25.77 12.27
CA PRO A 445 -16.39 26.36 12.64
C PRO A 445 -17.51 25.32 12.50
N ALA A 446 -18.57 25.44 13.30
CA ALA A 446 -19.74 24.56 13.17
C ALA A 446 -20.47 24.77 11.83
N SER A 447 -20.39 25.99 11.28
CA SER A 447 -20.92 26.38 9.97
C SER A 447 -19.98 27.36 9.31
N LEU A 448 -19.80 27.26 7.99
CA LEU A 448 -19.01 28.25 7.27
C LEU A 448 -19.72 29.61 7.21
N PRO A 449 -18.96 30.72 7.26
CA PRO A 449 -19.51 32.04 7.03
C PRO A 449 -20.04 32.16 5.59
N VAL A 450 -20.99 33.07 5.39
CA VAL A 450 -21.53 33.35 4.05
C VAL A 450 -20.40 33.90 3.18
N PRO A 451 -20.11 33.29 2.03
CA PRO A 451 -19.03 33.77 1.17
C PRO A 451 -19.39 35.07 0.47
N THR A 452 -18.38 35.88 0.20
CA THR A 452 -18.47 36.98 -0.77
C THR A 452 -18.17 36.41 -2.16
N VAL A 453 -19.10 36.60 -3.11
CA VAL A 453 -18.95 36.06 -4.47
C VAL A 453 -18.94 37.19 -5.50
N ARG A 454 -17.92 37.23 -6.34
CA ARG A 454 -17.71 38.27 -7.36
C ARG A 454 -17.46 37.63 -8.72
N ALA A 455 -18.11 38.13 -9.77
CA ALA A 455 -17.80 37.68 -11.13
C ALA A 455 -16.43 38.18 -11.58
N LEU A 456 -15.69 37.32 -12.28
CA LEU A 456 -14.43 37.71 -12.92
C LEU A 456 -14.73 38.39 -14.26
N VAL A 457 -14.01 39.49 -14.55
CA VAL A 457 -14.15 40.24 -15.81
C VAL A 457 -13.79 39.32 -16.98
N GLY A 458 -14.70 39.19 -17.94
CA GLY A 458 -14.54 38.30 -19.10
C GLY A 458 -14.65 36.81 -18.78
N GLY A 459 -14.96 36.46 -17.52
CA GLY A 459 -15.14 35.09 -17.07
C GLY A 459 -16.58 34.62 -17.22
N GLY A 460 -17.25 34.83 -18.35
CA GLY A 460 -18.60 34.33 -18.57
C GLY A 460 -19.37 35.09 -19.65
N THR A 461 -20.25 34.38 -20.35
CA THR A 461 -21.03 34.94 -21.46
C THR A 461 -22.50 35.00 -21.07
N ALA A 462 -23.05 36.22 -21.01
CA ALA A 462 -24.48 36.43 -20.81
C ALA A 462 -25.22 36.38 -22.16
N ALA A 463 -26.27 35.57 -22.24
CA ALA A 463 -27.18 35.50 -23.38
C ALA A 463 -28.62 35.58 -22.84
N GLY A 464 -29.21 36.78 -22.90
CA GLY A 464 -30.52 37.04 -22.29
C GLY A 464 -30.48 36.86 -20.77
N SER A 465 -31.36 36.00 -20.24
CA SER A 465 -31.41 35.66 -18.81
C SER A 465 -30.45 34.54 -18.41
N THR A 466 -29.67 33.96 -19.32
CA THR A 466 -28.77 32.83 -19.01
C THR A 466 -27.32 33.27 -19.05
N ILE A 467 -26.51 32.77 -18.12
CA ILE A 467 -25.06 32.96 -18.10
C ILE A 467 -24.39 31.59 -18.27
N ALA A 468 -23.49 31.49 -19.25
CA ALA A 468 -22.72 30.30 -19.53
C ALA A 468 -21.22 30.52 -19.25
N GLY A 469 -20.52 29.46 -18.82
CA GLY A 469 -19.09 29.45 -18.58
C GLY A 469 -18.62 30.44 -17.51
N GLN A 470 -19.48 30.70 -16.50
CA GLN A 470 -19.24 31.77 -15.54
C GLN A 470 -18.20 31.39 -14.49
N ARG A 471 -17.14 32.18 -14.38
CA ARG A 471 -16.09 32.11 -13.37
C ARG A 471 -16.29 33.20 -12.33
N VAL A 472 -16.18 32.81 -11.07
CA VAL A 472 -16.36 33.72 -9.94
C VAL A 472 -15.23 33.55 -8.94
N LEU A 473 -14.85 34.65 -8.31
CA LEU A 473 -14.06 34.68 -7.10
C LEU A 473 -15.00 34.48 -5.91
N VAL A 474 -14.72 33.49 -5.08
CA VAL A 474 -15.40 33.21 -3.81
C VAL A 474 -14.42 33.47 -2.69
N GLU A 475 -14.80 34.34 -1.77
CA GLU A 475 -13.98 34.70 -0.61
C GLU A 475 -14.70 34.34 0.69
N PHE A 476 -13.98 33.69 1.59
CA PHE A 476 -14.44 33.47 2.97
C PHE A 476 -13.50 34.20 3.93
N ASP A 477 -14.10 34.85 4.93
CA ASP A 477 -13.38 35.38 6.08
C ASP A 477 -13.48 34.34 7.21
N LEU A 478 -12.43 33.53 7.37
CA LEU A 478 -12.32 32.50 8.42
C LEU A 478 -11.51 33.04 9.59
N ASP A 479 -11.50 32.28 10.69
CA ASP A 479 -10.66 32.61 11.84
C ASP A 479 -9.16 32.47 11.45
N PRO A 480 -8.30 33.47 11.74
CA PRO A 480 -6.86 33.40 11.50
C PRO A 480 -6.16 32.18 12.11
N VAL A 481 -6.75 31.54 13.14
CA VAL A 481 -6.26 30.27 13.69
C VAL A 481 -6.19 29.16 12.65
N LEU A 482 -6.99 29.26 11.58
CA LEU A 482 -7.03 28.31 10.47
C LEU A 482 -5.98 28.59 9.39
N THR A 483 -5.06 29.53 9.60
CA THR A 483 -3.98 29.84 8.64
C THR A 483 -3.26 28.57 8.19
N GLY A 484 -3.12 28.40 6.86
CA GLY A 484 -2.51 27.22 6.24
C GLY A 484 -3.47 26.06 5.99
N ALA A 485 -4.68 26.06 6.56
CA ALA A 485 -5.73 25.12 6.21
C ALA A 485 -6.18 25.33 4.76
N MET A 486 -6.58 24.27 4.09
CA MET A 486 -7.13 24.31 2.74
C MET A 486 -8.65 24.31 2.80
N LEU A 487 -9.28 25.28 2.14
CA LEU A 487 -10.71 25.26 1.83
C LEU A 487 -10.89 24.81 0.38
N ARG A 488 -11.78 23.85 0.14
CA ARG A 488 -12.20 23.42 -1.19
C ARG A 488 -13.71 23.60 -1.34
N LEU A 489 -14.16 24.07 -2.50
CA LEU A 489 -15.56 24.37 -2.77
C LEU A 489 -15.98 23.75 -4.11
N TRP A 490 -17.07 23.00 -4.12
CA TRP A 490 -17.69 22.42 -5.31
C TRP A 490 -19.11 22.97 -5.47
N PRO A 491 -19.39 23.78 -6.50
CA PRO A 491 -20.75 24.15 -6.87
C PRO A 491 -21.57 22.91 -7.28
N ASN A 492 -22.87 22.96 -7.01
CA ASN A 492 -23.81 21.90 -7.40
C ASN A 492 -24.44 22.27 -8.74
N GLY A 493 -24.17 21.46 -9.77
CA GLY A 493 -24.87 21.46 -11.03
C GLY A 493 -25.99 20.41 -11.07
N VAL A 494 -26.73 20.40 -12.18
CA VAL A 494 -27.72 19.35 -12.49
C VAL A 494 -27.21 18.59 -13.71
N ASP A 495 -27.18 17.26 -13.62
CA ASP A 495 -27.02 16.42 -14.79
C ASP A 495 -28.31 16.43 -15.61
N LEU A 496 -28.27 17.01 -16.80
CA LEU A 496 -29.43 17.17 -17.67
C LEU A 496 -29.96 15.84 -18.22
N ALA A 497 -29.15 14.77 -18.21
CA ALA A 497 -29.59 13.44 -18.66
C ALA A 497 -30.35 12.68 -17.57
N THR A 498 -29.93 12.80 -16.31
CA THR A 498 -30.47 12.03 -15.18
C THR A 498 -31.35 12.85 -14.23
N GLY A 499 -31.35 14.19 -14.37
CA GLY A 499 -32.05 15.12 -13.48
C GLY A 499 -31.45 15.19 -12.07
N ARG A 500 -30.31 14.56 -11.82
CA ARG A 500 -29.69 14.49 -10.48
C ARG A 500 -28.72 15.65 -10.26
N ARG A 501 -28.60 16.09 -9.01
CA ARG A 501 -27.54 17.03 -8.60
C ARG A 501 -26.18 16.35 -8.73
N LYS A 502 -25.20 17.06 -9.27
CA LYS A 502 -23.79 16.64 -9.31
C LYS A 502 -22.91 17.79 -8.85
N ALA A 503 -21.82 17.48 -8.14
CA ALA A 503 -20.76 18.45 -7.93
C ALA A 503 -20.11 18.79 -9.29
N THR A 504 -19.88 20.06 -9.57
CA THR A 504 -19.07 20.50 -10.71
C THR A 504 -17.60 20.54 -10.30
N ASP A 505 -16.74 20.83 -11.28
CA ASP A 505 -15.35 21.15 -10.99
C ASP A 505 -15.31 22.31 -9.99
N GLY A 506 -14.63 22.07 -8.87
CA GLY A 506 -14.55 22.99 -7.75
C GLY A 506 -13.29 23.84 -7.80
N GLY A 507 -13.07 24.64 -6.76
CA GLY A 507 -11.84 25.40 -6.56
C GLY A 507 -11.28 25.17 -5.16
N ALA A 508 -9.98 25.40 -4.99
CA ALA A 508 -9.27 25.28 -3.71
C ALA A 508 -8.41 26.52 -3.41
N GLY A 509 -8.14 26.75 -2.14
CA GLY A 509 -7.39 27.90 -1.65
C GLY A 509 -6.96 27.70 -0.21
N ARG A 510 -5.80 28.26 0.16
CA ARG A 510 -5.31 28.23 1.55
C ARG A 510 -5.75 29.47 2.31
N VAL A 511 -6.07 29.26 3.58
CA VAL A 511 -6.34 30.34 4.54
C VAL A 511 -5.04 31.12 4.77
N ARG A 512 -5.08 32.41 4.48
CA ARG A 512 -3.97 33.35 4.67
C ARG A 512 -3.86 33.77 6.14
N ALA A 513 -2.75 34.41 6.50
CA ALA A 513 -2.51 34.89 7.87
C ALA A 513 -3.56 35.89 8.39
N ASP A 514 -4.30 36.55 7.50
CA ASP A 514 -5.43 37.43 7.83
C ASP A 514 -6.76 36.68 8.00
N GLY A 515 -6.76 35.34 7.99
CA GLY A 515 -7.95 34.49 8.08
C GLY A 515 -8.72 34.38 6.76
N LYS A 516 -8.29 35.05 5.70
CA LYS A 516 -9.02 35.06 4.43
C LYS A 516 -8.61 33.93 3.52
N VAL A 517 -9.57 33.38 2.80
CA VAL A 517 -9.33 32.43 1.71
C VAL A 517 -10.08 32.87 0.48
N SER A 518 -9.39 32.81 -0.67
CA SER A 518 -9.89 33.24 -1.97
C SER A 518 -9.81 32.05 -2.91
N LEU A 519 -10.91 31.75 -3.59
CA LEU A 519 -11.11 30.58 -4.44
C LEU A 519 -11.69 31.06 -5.77
N VAL A 520 -11.24 30.50 -6.89
CA VAL A 520 -11.94 30.69 -8.17
C VAL A 520 -12.67 29.41 -8.51
N VAL A 521 -13.95 29.53 -8.87
CA VAL A 521 -14.79 28.39 -9.24
C VAL A 521 -15.54 28.66 -10.54
N LEU A 522 -15.75 27.59 -11.31
CA LEU A 522 -16.67 27.59 -12.44
C LEU A 522 -18.08 27.29 -11.93
N LEU A 523 -19.01 28.21 -12.16
CA LEU A 523 -20.42 27.99 -11.85
C LEU A 523 -21.09 27.19 -12.97
N PRO A 524 -22.06 26.33 -12.65
CA PRO A 524 -22.87 25.68 -13.68
C PRO A 524 -23.58 26.74 -14.53
N ASP A 525 -23.79 26.44 -15.81
CA ASP A 525 -24.58 27.29 -16.69
C ASP A 525 -26.02 27.39 -16.16
N GLY A 526 -26.62 28.58 -16.24
CA GLY A 526 -27.99 28.74 -15.76
C GLY A 526 -28.48 30.18 -15.74
N GLU A 527 -29.71 30.35 -15.28
CA GLU A 527 -30.36 31.65 -15.24
C GLU A 527 -29.71 32.61 -14.25
N ASN A 528 -29.79 33.89 -14.61
CA ASN A 528 -29.36 35.08 -13.88
C ASN A 528 -30.39 35.51 -12.81
N ALA A 529 -31.22 34.56 -12.33
CA ALA A 529 -32.30 34.84 -11.40
C ALA A 529 -31.84 34.69 -9.93
N VAL A 530 -32.68 35.18 -9.00
CA VAL A 530 -32.48 35.24 -7.54
C VAL A 530 -32.36 33.85 -6.86
N SER A 531 -32.30 32.77 -7.61
CA SER A 531 -32.13 31.43 -7.08
C SER A 531 -30.72 31.23 -6.53
N GLN A 532 -30.62 30.79 -5.27
CA GLN A 532 -29.35 30.51 -4.64
C GLN A 532 -28.72 29.25 -5.25
N LEU A 533 -27.44 29.35 -5.61
CA LEU A 533 -26.64 28.21 -6.03
C LEU A 533 -26.22 27.41 -4.80
N GLY A 534 -26.41 26.10 -4.86
CA GLY A 534 -25.90 25.19 -3.85
C GLY A 534 -24.42 24.89 -4.08
N ALA A 535 -23.65 24.75 -3.02
CA ALA A 535 -22.28 24.26 -3.06
C ALA A 535 -21.96 23.38 -1.85
N THR A 536 -20.99 22.51 -2.02
CA THR A 536 -20.40 21.72 -0.93
C THR A 536 -18.99 22.22 -0.69
N ALA A 537 -18.59 22.41 0.56
CA ALA A 537 -17.24 22.82 0.91
C ALA A 537 -16.57 21.83 1.86
N LEU A 538 -15.24 21.79 1.84
CA LEU A 538 -14.41 21.01 2.75
C LEU A 538 -13.28 21.89 3.27
N ILE A 539 -13.09 21.92 4.60
CA ILE A 539 -11.85 22.43 5.20
C ILE A 539 -10.99 21.22 5.57
N GLY A 540 -9.71 21.28 5.21
CA GLY A 540 -8.72 20.24 5.50
C GLY A 540 -7.41 20.82 6.03
N THR A 541 -6.79 20.05 6.90
CA THR A 541 -5.45 20.24 7.48
C THR A 541 -4.69 18.90 7.38
N GLY A 542 -3.43 18.87 7.80
CA GLY A 542 -2.64 17.62 7.77
C GLY A 542 -3.22 16.48 8.63
N ASP A 543 -4.00 16.79 9.66
CA ASP A 543 -4.52 15.83 10.64
C ASP A 543 -6.06 15.78 10.75
N ARG A 544 -6.77 16.78 10.22
CA ARG A 544 -8.23 16.92 10.38
C ARG A 544 -8.91 17.39 9.11
N THR A 545 -10.14 16.94 8.88
CA THR A 545 -11.02 17.43 7.80
C THR A 545 -12.46 17.59 8.27
N ARG A 546 -13.19 18.58 7.71
CA ARG A 546 -14.63 18.76 7.93
C ARG A 546 -15.34 19.16 6.64
N LEU A 547 -16.44 18.46 6.36
CA LEU A 547 -17.30 18.71 5.20
C LEU A 547 -18.50 19.58 5.62
N TYR A 548 -18.84 20.55 4.76
CA TYR A 548 -19.99 21.44 4.90
C TYR A 548 -20.87 21.31 3.66
N GLY A 549 -22.03 20.67 3.82
CA GLY A 549 -23.01 20.51 2.75
C GLY A 549 -23.95 21.71 2.61
N GLU A 550 -24.52 21.87 1.41
CA GLU A 550 -25.62 22.81 1.12
C GLU A 550 -25.34 24.29 1.48
N LEU A 551 -24.12 24.77 1.23
CA LEU A 551 -23.86 26.21 1.21
C LEU A 551 -24.66 26.86 0.10
N ARG A 552 -25.21 28.05 0.37
CA ARG A 552 -26.04 28.78 -0.59
C ARG A 552 -25.56 30.20 -0.75
N PHE A 553 -25.35 30.61 -2.00
CA PHE A 553 -24.98 31.99 -2.35
C PHE A 553 -25.69 32.43 -3.63
N PRO A 554 -25.96 33.73 -3.80
CA PRO A 554 -26.55 34.24 -5.03
C PRO A 554 -25.53 34.18 -6.17
N ARG A 555 -26.00 33.87 -7.38
CA ARG A 555 -25.18 34.03 -8.60
C ARG A 555 -24.89 35.52 -8.80
N PRO A 556 -23.61 35.96 -8.92
CA PRO A 556 -23.30 37.34 -9.29
C PRO A 556 -23.62 37.59 -10.77
N LEU A 557 -23.94 38.83 -11.13
CA LEU A 557 -24.06 39.23 -12.53
C LEU A 557 -22.73 39.04 -13.28
N ALA A 558 -22.78 38.57 -14.53
CA ALA A 558 -21.58 38.46 -15.36
C ALA A 558 -20.92 39.84 -15.55
N ALA A 559 -19.61 39.90 -15.32
CA ALA A 559 -18.82 41.11 -15.55
C ALA A 559 -18.32 41.12 -17.01
N GLY A 560 -18.93 41.97 -17.83
CA GLY A 560 -18.52 42.14 -19.24
C GLY A 560 -17.10 42.71 -19.37
N GLY A 561 -16.48 42.49 -20.54
CA GLY A 561 -15.11 42.91 -20.85
C GLY A 561 -14.20 41.73 -21.20
N ALA A 562 -12.95 42.03 -21.59
CA ALA A 562 -11.93 41.02 -21.81
C ALA A 562 -11.21 40.69 -20.50
N ALA A 563 -10.78 39.44 -20.33
CA ALA A 563 -9.93 39.05 -19.23
C ALA A 563 -8.64 39.90 -19.24
N LEU A 564 -8.15 40.28 -18.05
CA LEU A 564 -6.91 41.03 -17.92
C LEU A 564 -5.75 40.22 -18.51
N ALA A 565 -5.03 40.81 -19.46
CA ALA A 565 -3.82 40.20 -19.99
C ALA A 565 -2.76 40.08 -18.88
N TRP A 566 -2.09 38.93 -18.78
CA TRP A 566 -1.08 38.67 -17.74
C TRP A 566 -0.01 39.77 -17.63
N GLY A 567 0.47 40.27 -18.78
CA GLY A 567 1.48 41.34 -18.83
C GLY A 567 0.98 42.75 -18.46
N ALA A 568 -0.31 42.94 -18.21
CA ALA A 568 -0.91 44.21 -17.83
C ALA A 568 -1.26 44.31 -16.34
N ALA A 569 -0.93 43.30 -15.53
CA ALA A 569 -1.21 43.27 -14.10
C ALA A 569 -0.17 44.07 -13.29
N GLY A 570 -0.61 45.10 -12.55
CA GLY A 570 0.24 45.95 -11.71
C GLY A 570 0.17 45.66 -10.20
N GLY A 571 -0.49 44.57 -9.79
CA GLY A 571 -0.72 44.22 -8.38
C GLY A 571 -0.57 42.72 -8.11
N ALA A 572 -0.93 42.26 -6.89
CA ALA A 572 -0.90 40.84 -6.53
C ALA A 572 -1.82 40.01 -7.45
N ILE A 573 -1.27 39.00 -8.10
CA ILE A 573 -1.99 38.13 -9.06
C ILE A 573 -2.37 36.84 -8.34
N ILE A 574 -3.66 36.53 -8.30
CA ILE A 574 -4.15 35.20 -7.96
C ILE A 574 -4.33 34.46 -9.29
N ALA A 575 -3.41 33.56 -9.58
CA ALA A 575 -3.54 32.62 -10.70
C ALA A 575 -4.36 31.43 -10.22
N CYS A 576 -5.50 31.18 -10.84
CA CYS A 576 -6.33 30.01 -10.57
C CYS A 576 -6.59 29.23 -11.86
N GLU A 577 -6.81 27.94 -11.66
CA GLU A 577 -6.97 26.87 -12.64
C GLU A 577 -7.92 27.21 -13.80
N GLN A 578 -7.55 26.80 -15.02
CA GLN A 578 -8.38 26.93 -16.21
C GLN A 578 -9.22 25.70 -16.45
#